data_AF-R6DQ11-F1
#
_entry.id   AF-R6DQ11-F1
#
_cell.length_a   1.000
_cell.length_b   1.000
_cell.length_c   1.000
_cell.angle_alpha   90.00
_cell.angle_beta   90.00
_cell.angle_gamma   90.00
#
_symmetry.space_group_name_H-M   'P 1'
#
loop_
_entity.id
_entity.type
_entity.pdbx_description
1 polymer ?
#
loop_
_entity_poly.entity_id
_entity_poly.type
_entity_poly.pdbx_seq_one_letter_code
_entity_poly.pdbx_strand_id
1 'polypeptide(L)' 'MIYTIERRCEFGGGTMQAHYEVRRYERRTKIGILVDGKTLKRTKTKADAKDYCGRKGIAYEE' A
#
# COMPACT_ATOMS: atom_id res chain seq x y z
N MET A 1 -8.59 -10.65 5.19
CA MET A 1 -7.68 -9.93 4.28
C MET A 1 -7.44 -8.55 4.83
N ILE A 2 -6.17 -8.17 4.91
CA ILE A 2 -5.73 -6.89 5.48
C ILE A 2 -5.30 -5.99 4.32
N TYR A 3 -5.69 -4.72 4.35
CA TYR A 3 -5.28 -3.75 3.35
C TYR A 3 -4.52 -2.62 4.02
N THR A 4 -3.46 -2.14 3.39
CA THR A 4 -2.65 -1.04 3.91
C THR A 4 -2.33 -0.04 2.82
N ILE A 5 -2.05 1.20 3.22
CA ILE A 5 -1.49 2.22 2.33
C ILE A 5 -0.07 2.51 2.77
N GLU A 6 0.90 2.04 2.01
CA GLU A 6 2.32 2.18 2.33
C GLU A 6 2.99 3.24 1.46
N ARG A 7 3.76 4.14 2.07
CA ARG A 7 4.64 5.04 1.32
C ARG A 7 5.94 4.30 1.01
N ARG A 8 6.28 4.19 -0.28
CA ARG A 8 7.54 3.63 -0.75
C ARG A 8 8.37 4.66 -1.49
N CYS A 9 9.67 4.51 -1.34
CA CYS A 9 10.64 5.32 -2.05
C CYS A 9 11.49 4.37 -2.90
N GLU A 10 11.59 4.67 -4.18
CA GLU A 10 12.49 3.98 -5.08
C GLU A 10 13.58 4.94 -5.50
N PHE A 11 14.80 4.42 -5.57
CA PHE A 11 15.94 5.15 -6.06
C PHE A 11 16.28 4.66 -7.47
N GLY A 12 16.30 5.57 -8.43
CA GLY A 12 16.62 5.25 -9.82
C GLY A 12 17.22 6.45 -10.54
N GLY A 13 18.30 6.23 -11.30
CA GLY A 13 18.94 7.28 -12.11
C GLY A 13 19.42 8.49 -11.31
N GLY A 14 19.83 8.31 -10.06
CA GLY A 14 20.30 9.40 -9.19
C GLY A 14 19.20 10.21 -8.49
N THR A 15 17.93 9.87 -8.69
CA THR A 15 16.79 10.58 -8.07
C THR A 15 15.95 9.64 -7.20
N MET A 16 15.54 10.11 -6.02
CA MET A 16 14.62 9.40 -5.13
C MET A 16 13.17 9.77 -5.46
N GLN A 17 12.37 8.79 -5.88
CA GLN A 17 10.96 8.97 -6.18
C GLN A 17 10.10 8.31 -5.10
N ALA A 18 9.31 9.12 -4.41
CA ALA A 18 8.32 8.65 -3.45
C ALA A 18 6.96 8.39 -4.13
N HIS A 19 6.31 7.30 -3.77
CA HIS A 19 4.98 6.95 -4.20
C HIS A 19 4.24 6.20 -3.08
N TYR A 20 2.94 6.04 -3.22
CA TYR A 20 2.08 5.29 -2.32
C TYR A 20 1.61 4.01 -3.00
N GLU A 21 1.54 2.93 -2.25
CA GLU A 21 1.03 1.64 -2.70
C GLU A 21 -0.12 1.21 -1.80
N VAL A 22 -1.25 0.86 -2.41
CA VAL A 22 -2.30 0.10 -1.73
C VAL A 22 -1.91 -1.36 -1.81
N ARG A 23 -1.62 -1.98 -0.67
CA ARG A 23 -1.24 -3.39 -0.59
C ARG A 23 -2.33 -4.20 0.09
N ARG A 24 -2.48 -5.44 -0.37
CA ARG A 24 -3.32 -6.47 0.24
C ARG A 24 -2.40 -7.52 0.84
N TYR A 25 -2.69 -7.91 2.07
CA TYR A 25 -2.09 -9.03 2.77
C TYR A 25 -3.14 -10.09 3.08
N GLU A 26 -2.74 -11.35 3.00
CA GLU A 26 -3.64 -12.45 3.28
C GLU A 26 -3.97 -12.52 4.77
N ARG A 27 -2.92 -12.54 5.60
CA ARG A 27 -3.01 -12.68 7.05
C ARG A 27 -1.84 -11.99 7.76
N ARG A 28 -2.00 -11.79 9.06
CA ARG A 28 -0.93 -11.37 9.98
C ARG A 28 -0.49 -12.57 10.80
N THR A 29 0.81 -12.80 10.90
CA THR A 29 1.36 -13.88 11.73
C THR A 29 1.23 -13.52 13.21
N LYS A 30 1.38 -14.51 14.11
CA LYS A 30 1.33 -14.29 15.56
C LYS A 30 2.40 -13.31 16.07
N ILE A 31 3.51 -13.19 15.34
CA ILE A 31 4.60 -12.25 15.65
C ILE A 31 4.39 -10.87 14.99
N GLY A 32 3.24 -10.64 14.36
CA GLY A 32 2.83 -9.34 13.82
C GLY A 32 3.23 -9.06 12.38
N ILE A 33 3.88 -10.00 11.68
CA ILE A 33 4.34 -9.83 10.30
C ILE A 33 3.18 -10.04 9.33
N LEU A 34 3.01 -9.11 8.39
CA LEU A 34 2.05 -9.24 7.30
C LEU A 34 2.63 -10.13 6.20
N VAL A 35 1.88 -11.15 5.77
CA VAL A 35 2.33 -12.13 4.77
C VAL A 35 1.50 -12.06 3.49
N ASP A 36 2.14 -12.48 2.38
CA ASP A 36 1.58 -12.48 1.03
C ASP A 36 1.13 -11.09 0.55
N GLY A 37 2.04 -10.12 0.68
CA GLY A 37 1.77 -8.72 0.36
C GLY A 37 1.74 -8.44 -1.14
N LYS A 38 0.54 -8.31 -1.72
CA LYS A 38 0.32 -7.97 -3.13
C LYS A 38 -0.02 -6.48 -3.31
N THR A 39 0.69 -5.79 -4.19
CA THR A 39 0.34 -4.42 -4.60
C THR A 39 -0.91 -4.44 -5.48
N LEU A 40 -1.93 -3.67 -5.11
CA LEU A 40 -3.16 -3.49 -5.87
C LEU A 40 -3.12 -2.24 -6.75
N LYS A 41 -2.61 -1.15 -6.20
CA LYS A 41 -2.55 0.14 -6.88
C LYS A 41 -1.30 0.89 -6.43
N ARG A 42 -0.62 1.52 -7.38
CA ARG A 42 0.51 2.40 -7.15
C ARG A 42 0.14 3.82 -7.60
N THR A 43 0.35 4.81 -6.74
CA THR A 43 -0.07 6.20 -6.94
C THR A 43 1.02 7.14 -6.46
N LYS A 44 1.07 8.37 -6.98
CA LYS A 44 2.04 9.37 -6.47
C LYS A 44 1.61 10.01 -5.15
N THR A 45 0.30 10.12 -4.93
CA THR A 45 -0.27 10.83 -3.79
C THR A 45 -1.08 9.89 -2.90
N LYS A 46 -1.04 10.18 -1.59
CA LYS A 46 -1.84 9.46 -0.59
C LYS A 46 -3.34 9.62 -0.84
N ALA A 47 -3.78 10.79 -1.30
CA ALA A 47 -5.18 11.06 -1.60
C ALA A 47 -5.74 10.12 -2.68
N ASP A 48 -5.00 9.86 -3.75
CA ASP A 48 -5.43 8.94 -4.82
C ASP A 48 -5.53 7.49 -4.33
N ALA A 49 -4.62 7.08 -3.43
CA ALA A 49 -4.69 5.77 -2.78
C ALA A 49 -5.94 5.65 -1.87
N LYS A 50 -6.27 6.70 -1.12
CA LYS A 50 -7.48 6.75 -0.27
C LYS A 50 -8.76 6.74 -1.09
N ASP A 51 -8.80 7.53 -2.17
CA ASP A 51 -9.92 7.55 -3.11
C ASP A 51 -10.13 6.18 -3.76
N TYR A 52 -9.06 5.51 -4.20
CA TYR A 52 -9.13 4.13 -4.70
C TYR A 52 -9.75 3.18 -3.68
N CYS A 53 -9.31 3.23 -2.42
CA CYS A 53 -9.89 2.41 -1.36
C CYS A 53 -11.37 2.74 -1.14
N GLY A 54 -11.74 4.02 -1.10
CA GLY A 54 -13.13 4.46 -0.95
C GLY A 54 -14.03 4.00 -2.09
N ARG A 55 -13.62 4.20 -3.35
CA ARG A 55 -14.35 3.75 -4.55
C ARG A 55 -14.53 2.24 -4.63
N LYS A 56 -13.58 1.48 -4.08
CA LYS A 56 -13.62 0.01 -4.03
C LYS A 56 -14.27 -0.54 -2.76
N GLY A 57 -14.67 0.31 -1.81
CA GLY A 57 -15.22 -0.13 -0.52
C GLY A 57 -14.20 -0.91 0.33
N ILE A 58 -12.90 -0.63 0.17
CA ILE A 58 -11.82 -1.30 0.88
C ILE A 58 -11.54 -0.55 2.18
N ALA A 59 -11.79 -1.21 3.31
CA ALA A 59 -11.28 -0.76 4.60
C ALA A 59 -9.78 -1.08 4.68
N TYR A 60 -8.97 -0.08 5.00
CA TYR A 60 -7.51 -0.18 5.11
C TYR A 60 -7.03 0.27 6.48
N GLU A 61 -5.90 -0.29 6.90
CA GLU A 61 -5.13 0.12 8.07
C GLU A 61 -3.97 1.03 7.59
N GLU A 62 -3.65 2.06 8.38
CA GLU A 62 -2.59 3.04 8.04
C GLU A 62 -1.40 2.92 9.00
#